data_AF-A0A8T2QUI8-F1
#
_entry.id   AF-A0A8T2QUI8-F1
#
_cell.length_a   1.000
_cell.length_b   1.000
_cell.length_c   1.000
_cell.angle_alpha   90.00
_cell.angle_beta   90.00
_cell.angle_gamma   90.00
#
_symmetry.space_group_name_H-M   'P 1'
#
loop_
_entity.id
_entity.type
_entity.pdbx_description
1 polymer ?
#
loop_
_entity_poly.entity_id
_entity_poly.type
_entity_poly.pdbx_seq_one_letter_code
_entity_poly.pdbx_strand_id
1 'polypeptide(L)'
;MKTNDILSDEITKRDEGPLKYLKDIRSFNLEGERGFKLEFYFAENPYFKNTVLTKVYHMAEDDDPILEKATGTKIEWYPGKNVTQKVLQKKPKKGAKNQKPVTKIEDCESFFNFFDPPKVPEDDEDLDEEAAEHLQGLMEQDYDIGSTIKDKIIPHAVSWFTGEALQGEEFEEGEDEAVEDDEDEEDDDEEDDEDDDDEEEDDDESEEHKGSKKPAFKSKPKKPSVQAKGEQPPECKQQ
;
A
#
# COMPACT_ATOMS: atom_id res chain seq x y z
N MET A 1 -11.30 10.54 3.70
CA MET A 1 -9.82 10.49 3.64
C MET A 1 -9.29 9.82 4.90
N LYS A 2 -8.85 10.52 5.97
CA LYS A 2 -8.40 9.85 7.22
C LYS A 2 -9.46 8.96 7.92
N THR A 3 -10.70 9.08 7.49
CA THR A 3 -11.93 8.40 7.92
C THR A 3 -12.34 7.24 7.02
N ASN A 4 -11.57 6.93 5.97
CA ASN A 4 -11.78 5.81 5.05
C ASN A 4 -10.50 4.97 5.10
N ASP A 5 -10.62 3.66 5.28
CA ASP A 5 -9.52 2.84 5.81
C ASP A 5 -8.32 2.77 4.86
N ILE A 6 -8.56 2.53 3.56
CA ILE A 6 -7.55 2.55 2.48
C ILE A 6 -6.71 3.84 2.52
N LEU A 7 -7.35 4.98 2.74
CA LEU A 7 -6.68 6.28 2.83
C LEU A 7 -6.18 6.62 4.23
N SER A 8 -6.53 5.85 5.25
CA SER A 8 -6.08 6.08 6.62
C SER A 8 -4.66 5.54 6.83
N ASP A 9 -4.35 4.38 6.24
CA ASP A 9 -3.03 3.74 6.32
C ASP A 9 -1.96 4.52 5.54
N GLU A 10 -2.31 5.03 4.36
CA GLU A 10 -1.41 5.88 3.55
C GLU A 10 -1.09 7.23 4.20
N ILE A 11 -2.00 7.80 5.01
CA ILE A 11 -1.84 9.14 5.59
C ILE A 11 -1.08 9.10 6.92
N THR A 12 0.25 9.09 6.80
CA THR A 12 1.14 9.18 7.96
C THR A 12 0.99 10.50 8.72
N LYS A 13 1.48 10.51 9.98
CA LYS A 13 1.54 11.72 10.82
C LYS A 13 2.39 12.86 10.24
N ARG A 14 3.23 12.60 9.23
CA ARG A 14 4.01 13.64 8.53
C ARG A 14 3.13 14.44 7.56
N ASP A 15 2.16 13.77 6.96
CA ASP A 15 1.36 14.25 5.84
C ASP A 15 0.22 15.16 6.29
N GLU A 16 -0.21 15.03 7.55
CA GLU A 16 -1.12 15.96 8.22
C GLU A 16 -0.69 17.43 8.15
N GLY A 17 0.62 17.70 8.00
CA GLY A 17 1.15 19.06 7.88
C GLY A 17 0.78 19.69 6.54
N PRO A 18 1.25 19.14 5.41
CA PRO A 18 0.84 19.56 4.08
C PRO A 18 -0.67 19.44 3.82
N LEU A 19 -1.34 18.35 4.23
CA LEU A 19 -2.75 18.08 3.90
C LEU A 19 -3.73 19.12 4.49
N LYS A 20 -3.37 19.84 5.55
CA LYS A 20 -4.17 20.98 6.08
C LYS A 20 -4.30 22.15 5.09
N TYR A 21 -3.44 22.19 4.07
CA TYR A 21 -3.47 23.20 3.01
C TYR A 21 -4.27 22.76 1.78
N LEU A 22 -4.67 21.49 1.69
CA LEU A 22 -5.63 21.02 0.68
C LEU A 22 -6.96 21.78 0.84
N LYS A 23 -7.62 22.07 -0.28
CA LYS A 23 -8.87 22.85 -0.34
C LYS A 23 -9.96 22.16 -1.15
N ASP A 24 -9.58 21.39 -2.16
CA ASP A 24 -10.49 20.73 -3.10
C ASP A 24 -9.80 19.49 -3.69
N ILE A 25 -10.57 18.48 -4.07
CA ILE A 25 -10.11 17.34 -4.88
C ILE A 25 -11.15 17.12 -5.97
N ARG A 26 -10.73 17.07 -7.23
CA ARG A 26 -11.63 16.91 -8.38
C ARG A 26 -11.20 15.74 -9.24
N SER A 27 -12.18 14.98 -9.72
CA SER A 27 -12.03 13.95 -10.73
C SER A 27 -12.47 14.48 -12.09
N PHE A 28 -11.77 14.08 -13.13
CA PHE A 28 -12.10 14.36 -14.54
C PHE A 28 -11.80 13.11 -15.36
N ASN A 29 -12.67 12.74 -16.30
CA ASN A 29 -12.31 11.74 -17.30
C ASN A 29 -11.28 12.34 -18.28
N LEU A 30 -10.50 11.50 -18.95
CA LEU A 30 -9.57 11.95 -19.99
C LEU A 30 -10.33 12.29 -21.29
N GLU A 31 -9.82 13.28 -22.04
CA GLU A 31 -10.39 13.70 -23.32
C GLU A 31 -9.75 12.90 -24.45
N GLY A 32 -10.47 11.91 -25.00
CA GLY A 32 -10.03 11.12 -26.16
C GLY A 32 -9.23 9.86 -25.84
N GLU A 33 -9.05 9.53 -24.56
CA GLU A 33 -8.41 8.30 -24.05
C GLU A 33 -9.31 7.71 -22.93
N ARG A 34 -9.23 6.40 -22.66
CA ARG A 34 -9.87 5.85 -21.47
C ARG A 34 -9.05 6.15 -20.22
N GLY A 35 -9.73 6.50 -19.12
CA GLY A 35 -9.12 6.75 -17.82
C GLY A 35 -9.55 8.07 -17.18
N PHE A 36 -8.87 8.44 -16.10
CA PHE A 36 -9.23 9.61 -15.29
C PHE A 36 -8.03 10.32 -14.66
N LYS A 37 -8.25 11.60 -14.37
CA LYS A 37 -7.34 12.49 -13.65
C LYS A 37 -7.96 12.94 -12.34
N LEU A 38 -7.20 12.85 -11.26
CA LEU A 38 -7.45 13.51 -10.00
C LEU A 38 -6.61 14.80 -9.90
N GLU A 39 -7.22 15.90 -9.45
CA GLU A 39 -6.55 17.17 -9.19
C GLU A 39 -6.76 17.60 -7.74
N PHE A 40 -5.67 17.70 -6.99
CA PHE A 40 -5.64 18.08 -5.57
C PHE A 40 -5.21 19.53 -5.44
N TYR A 41 -6.13 20.41 -5.05
CA TYR A 41 -5.92 21.86 -5.00
C TYR A 41 -5.41 22.27 -3.62
N PHE A 42 -4.21 22.84 -3.56
CA PHE A 42 -3.57 23.32 -2.33
C PHE A 42 -3.50 24.84 -2.30
N ALA A 43 -3.81 25.41 -1.13
CA ALA A 43 -3.45 26.80 -0.82
C ALA A 43 -1.93 26.97 -0.71
N GLU A 44 -1.46 28.23 -0.77
CA GLU A 44 -0.07 28.57 -0.47
C GLU A 44 0.34 28.00 0.90
N ASN A 45 1.43 27.23 0.92
CA ASN A 45 1.79 26.40 2.06
C ASN A 45 3.32 26.38 2.30
N PRO A 46 3.78 26.07 3.52
CA PRO A 46 5.20 26.08 3.87
C PRO A 46 5.89 24.74 3.58
N TYR A 47 5.40 23.92 2.64
CA TYR A 47 5.91 22.58 2.33
C TYR A 47 6.39 22.42 0.88
N PHE A 48 5.60 22.85 -0.10
CA PHE A 48 5.94 22.79 -1.54
C PHE A 48 5.38 24.01 -2.31
N LYS A 49 5.85 24.22 -3.55
CA LYS A 49 5.40 25.34 -4.40
C LYS A 49 4.09 25.08 -5.15
N ASN A 50 3.77 23.82 -5.43
CA ASN A 50 2.64 23.43 -6.27
C ASN A 50 1.30 23.91 -5.67
N THR A 51 0.46 24.57 -6.46
CA THR A 51 -0.92 24.91 -6.09
C THR A 51 -1.93 23.83 -6.49
N VAL A 52 -1.55 22.96 -7.44
CA VAL A 52 -2.28 21.74 -7.81
C VAL A 52 -1.28 20.60 -7.90
N LEU A 53 -1.63 19.44 -7.35
CA LEU A 53 -0.96 18.17 -7.62
C LEU A 53 -1.95 17.28 -8.40
N THR A 54 -1.53 16.75 -9.55
CA THR A 54 -2.34 15.84 -10.35
C THR A 54 -1.88 14.40 -10.19
N LYS A 55 -2.82 13.46 -10.30
CA LYS A 55 -2.59 12.04 -10.56
C LYS A 55 -3.45 11.64 -11.75
N VAL A 56 -2.92 10.87 -12.68
CA VAL A 56 -3.61 10.42 -13.90
C VAL A 56 -3.46 8.92 -14.04
N TYR A 57 -4.54 8.24 -14.39
CA TYR A 57 -4.58 6.84 -14.77
C TYR A 57 -5.08 6.74 -16.21
N HIS A 58 -4.30 6.12 -17.09
CA HIS A 58 -4.69 5.74 -18.44
C HIS A 58 -5.06 4.26 -18.41
N MET A 59 -6.22 3.92 -18.95
CA MET A 59 -6.77 2.55 -18.97
C MET A 59 -6.74 2.03 -20.40
N ALA A 60 -6.58 0.72 -20.58
CA ALA A 60 -6.62 0.08 -21.90
C ALA A 60 -7.97 0.33 -22.62
N GLU A 61 -7.94 0.41 -23.96
CA GLU A 61 -9.15 0.59 -24.77
C GLU A 61 -9.96 -0.70 -24.98
N ASP A 62 -9.43 -1.85 -24.56
CA ASP A 62 -10.04 -3.18 -24.62
C ASP A 62 -11.29 -3.32 -23.74
N ASP A 63 -12.05 -4.41 -23.86
CA ASP A 63 -13.32 -4.56 -23.11
C ASP A 63 -13.10 -4.65 -21.58
N ASP A 64 -11.95 -5.17 -21.13
CA ASP A 64 -11.57 -5.25 -19.72
C ASP A 64 -10.92 -3.93 -19.20
N PRO A 65 -11.27 -3.44 -18.00
CA PRO A 65 -10.78 -2.18 -17.45
C PRO A 65 -9.36 -2.29 -16.84
N ILE A 66 -8.36 -2.63 -17.67
CA ILE A 66 -6.96 -2.80 -17.27
C ILE A 66 -6.27 -1.43 -17.12
N LEU A 67 -5.51 -1.23 -16.03
CA LEU A 67 -4.63 -0.06 -15.86
C LEU A 67 -3.38 -0.21 -16.73
N GLU A 68 -3.23 0.63 -17.75
CA GLU A 68 -2.00 0.70 -18.55
C GLU A 68 -0.92 1.50 -17.82
N LYS A 69 -1.28 2.67 -17.26
CA LYS A 69 -0.28 3.67 -16.85
C LYS A 69 -0.78 4.66 -15.80
N ALA A 70 -0.03 4.81 -14.71
CA ALA A 70 -0.19 5.89 -13.74
C ALA A 70 0.87 6.99 -13.96
N THR A 71 0.49 8.26 -13.86
CA THR A 71 1.44 9.40 -13.83
C THR A 71 1.06 10.44 -12.77
N GLY A 72 2.06 11.03 -12.11
CA GLY A 72 1.84 11.97 -10.99
C GLY A 72 2.63 13.29 -11.12
N THR A 73 2.11 14.36 -10.52
CA THR A 73 2.79 15.65 -10.47
C THR A 73 3.97 15.61 -9.50
N LYS A 74 5.18 15.75 -10.04
CA LYS A 74 6.40 15.93 -9.23
C LYS A 74 6.27 17.14 -8.28
N ILE A 75 6.41 16.87 -6.98
CA ILE A 75 6.23 17.86 -5.93
C ILE A 75 7.51 18.70 -5.74
N GLU A 76 7.40 20.02 -5.83
CA GLU A 76 8.48 20.97 -5.60
C GLU A 76 8.63 21.30 -4.10
N TRP A 77 9.10 20.33 -3.32
CA TRP A 77 9.37 20.47 -1.90
C TRP A 77 10.35 21.60 -1.58
N TYR A 78 10.04 22.42 -0.58
CA TYR A 78 10.98 23.38 0.01
C TYR A 78 12.09 22.65 0.81
N PRO A 79 13.27 23.29 1.02
CA PRO A 79 14.39 22.67 1.72
C PRO A 79 14.02 22.14 3.12
N GLY A 80 14.23 20.82 3.33
CA GLY A 80 13.92 20.15 4.58
C GLY A 80 12.41 19.95 4.86
N LYS A 81 11.54 20.13 3.85
CA LYS A 81 10.09 19.96 3.98
C LYS A 81 9.53 18.68 3.35
N ASN A 82 10.34 17.95 2.57
CA ASN A 82 9.90 16.69 1.99
C ASN A 82 9.46 15.70 3.09
N VAL A 83 8.23 15.20 2.96
CA VAL A 83 7.64 14.19 3.86
C VAL A 83 7.91 12.76 3.37
N THR A 84 8.10 12.55 2.07
CA THR A 84 8.47 11.24 1.46
C THR A 84 9.87 10.76 1.88
N GLN A 85 10.67 11.63 2.51
CA GLN A 85 12.08 11.37 2.82
C GLN A 85 12.44 11.64 4.27
N LYS A 86 13.34 10.83 4.82
CA LYS A 86 13.81 10.83 6.20
C LYS A 86 15.31 11.09 6.25
N VAL A 87 15.71 12.08 7.04
CA VAL A 87 17.10 12.56 7.12
C VAL A 87 17.82 11.91 8.30
N LEU A 88 18.66 10.91 8.03
CA LEU A 88 19.45 10.21 9.04
C LEU A 88 20.88 10.75 9.14
N GLN A 89 21.15 11.52 10.20
CA GLN A 89 22.50 11.97 10.53
C GLN A 89 23.29 10.91 11.31
N LYS A 90 24.30 10.32 10.67
CA LYS A 90 25.22 9.38 11.34
C LYS A 90 26.30 10.18 12.09
N LYS A 91 26.34 10.02 13.42
CA LYS A 91 27.36 10.65 14.29
C LYS A 91 28.76 10.24 13.83
N PRO A 92 29.73 11.17 13.73
CA PRO A 92 31.08 10.85 13.27
C PRO A 92 31.77 9.86 14.23
N LYS A 93 32.63 9.00 13.69
CA LYS A 93 33.35 7.99 14.48
C LYS A 93 34.23 8.66 15.54
N LYS A 94 34.17 8.20 16.80
CA LYS A 94 35.06 8.67 17.88
C LYS A 94 36.52 8.60 17.43
N GLY A 95 37.19 9.77 17.39
CA GLY A 95 38.56 9.94 16.91
C GLY A 95 38.69 10.85 15.69
N ALA A 96 37.67 10.94 14.83
CA ALA A 96 37.68 11.75 13.61
C ALA A 96 37.45 13.26 13.90
N LYS A 97 38.46 13.94 14.43
CA LYS A 97 38.46 15.41 14.50
C LYS A 97 38.29 15.98 13.08
N ASN A 98 37.33 16.90 12.92
CA ASN A 98 36.99 17.64 11.69
C ASN A 98 36.26 16.88 10.56
N GLN A 99 35.72 15.67 10.76
CA GLN A 99 34.74 15.11 9.80
C GLN A 99 33.36 15.73 9.99
N LYS A 100 32.77 16.28 8.90
CA LYS A 100 31.37 16.71 8.86
C LYS A 100 30.42 15.53 9.11
N PRO A 101 29.24 15.71 9.74
CA PRO A 101 28.25 14.65 9.90
C PRO A 101 27.82 14.07 8.55
N VAL A 102 27.86 12.75 8.41
CA VAL A 102 27.36 12.09 7.20
C VAL A 102 25.84 12.04 7.31
N THR A 103 25.19 12.76 6.41
CA THR A 103 23.72 12.78 6.29
C THR A 103 23.34 11.80 5.20
N LYS A 104 22.64 10.71 5.56
CA LYS A 104 21.95 9.86 4.58
C LYS A 104 20.49 10.33 4.49
N ILE A 105 19.96 10.38 3.28
CA ILE A 105 18.53 10.48 3.02
C ILE A 105 18.06 9.05 2.69
N GLU A 106 16.92 8.66 3.26
CA GLU A 106 16.21 7.42 2.97
C GLU A 106 14.76 7.79 2.73
N ASP A 107 14.15 7.27 1.66
CA ASP A 107 12.73 7.43 1.38
C ASP A 107 11.89 6.64 2.40
N CYS A 108 10.62 6.99 2.58
CA CYS A 108 9.72 6.35 3.54
C CYS A 108 8.24 6.48 3.14
N GLU A 109 7.38 5.69 3.78
CA GLU A 109 5.93 5.84 3.75
C GLU A 109 5.52 7.31 3.93
N SER A 110 4.68 7.79 3.01
CA SER A 110 3.97 9.06 3.09
C SER A 110 2.90 9.09 2.00
N PHE A 111 1.72 9.64 2.28
CA PHE A 111 0.63 9.78 1.29
C PHE A 111 1.09 10.46 -0.01
N PHE A 112 2.09 11.35 0.07
CA PHE A 112 2.60 12.07 -1.10
C PHE A 112 3.43 11.21 -2.06
N ASN A 113 3.68 9.93 -1.73
CA ASN A 113 4.26 8.96 -2.66
C ASN A 113 3.29 8.63 -3.81
N PHE A 114 1.97 8.78 -3.58
CA PHE A 114 0.90 8.67 -4.59
C PHE A 114 1.09 9.56 -5.84
N PHE A 115 1.96 10.57 -5.77
CA PHE A 115 2.29 11.48 -6.88
C PHE A 115 3.62 11.15 -7.60
N ASP A 116 4.32 10.07 -7.23
CA ASP A 116 5.44 9.46 -7.99
C ASP A 116 5.18 7.94 -8.08
N PRO A 117 4.14 7.53 -8.83
CA PRO A 117 3.66 6.14 -8.86
C PRO A 117 4.69 5.14 -9.40
N PRO A 118 4.48 3.82 -9.18
CA PRO A 118 5.27 2.77 -9.81
C PRO A 118 5.32 2.93 -11.33
N LYS A 119 6.43 2.51 -11.93
CA LYS A 119 6.71 2.69 -13.36
C LYS A 119 6.82 1.34 -14.03
N VAL A 120 5.91 1.09 -14.97
CA VAL A 120 6.05 0.01 -15.94
C VAL A 120 7.32 0.26 -16.77
N PRO A 121 8.22 -0.72 -16.92
CA PRO A 121 9.26 -0.68 -17.94
C PRO A 121 8.66 -0.61 -19.36
N GLU A 122 9.48 -0.25 -20.35
CA GLU A 122 9.07 -0.26 -21.77
C GLU A 122 9.41 -1.60 -22.46
N ASP A 123 9.98 -2.56 -21.72
CA ASP A 123 10.43 -3.87 -22.20
C ASP A 123 10.27 -4.91 -21.07
N ASP A 124 9.51 -5.97 -21.32
CA ASP A 124 9.22 -7.03 -20.33
C ASP A 124 10.41 -7.99 -20.15
N GLU A 125 11.38 -8.02 -21.07
CA GLU A 125 12.58 -8.89 -20.95
C GLU A 125 13.54 -8.44 -19.81
N ASP A 126 13.35 -7.24 -19.25
CA ASP A 126 14.15 -6.67 -18.16
C ASP A 126 13.63 -7.02 -16.73
N LEU A 127 12.47 -7.69 -16.61
CA LEU A 127 11.90 -8.14 -15.32
C LEU A 127 11.93 -9.66 -15.17
N ASP A 128 12.10 -10.12 -13.92
CA ASP A 128 11.75 -11.50 -13.53
C ASP A 128 10.31 -11.58 -12.99
N GLU A 129 9.78 -12.80 -12.92
CA GLU A 129 8.39 -13.10 -12.54
C GLU A 129 8.02 -12.53 -11.14
N GLU A 130 8.95 -12.63 -10.18
CA GLU A 130 8.80 -12.07 -8.82
C GLU A 130 8.75 -10.53 -8.83
N ALA A 131 9.59 -9.88 -9.65
CA ALA A 131 9.57 -8.43 -9.83
C ALA A 131 8.30 -7.93 -10.57
N ALA A 132 7.79 -8.70 -11.53
CA ALA A 132 6.58 -8.39 -12.27
C ALA A 132 5.32 -8.48 -11.38
N GLU A 133 5.15 -9.59 -10.64
CA GLU A 133 4.05 -9.75 -9.66
C GLU A 133 4.05 -8.62 -8.62
N HIS A 134 5.23 -8.31 -8.07
CA HIS A 134 5.39 -7.23 -7.08
C HIS A 134 5.09 -5.84 -7.67
N LEU A 135 5.45 -5.59 -8.94
CA LEU A 135 5.13 -4.34 -9.62
C LEU A 135 3.61 -4.21 -9.88
N GLN A 136 2.96 -5.30 -10.29
CA GLN A 136 1.51 -5.35 -10.50
C GLN A 136 0.75 -5.04 -9.20
N GLY A 137 1.10 -5.67 -8.08
CA GLY A 137 0.45 -5.40 -6.79
C GLY A 137 0.62 -3.95 -6.31
N LEU A 138 1.77 -3.31 -6.61
CA LEU A 138 1.96 -1.88 -6.34
C LEU A 138 1.11 -0.97 -7.24
N MET A 139 0.87 -1.37 -8.49
CA MET A 139 -0.02 -0.64 -9.41
C MET A 139 -1.50 -0.80 -9.03
N GLU A 140 -1.90 -1.98 -8.56
CA GLU A 140 -3.24 -2.28 -8.05
C GLU A 140 -3.55 -1.46 -6.80
N GLN A 141 -2.66 -1.48 -5.78
CA GLN A 141 -2.79 -0.61 -4.60
C GLN A 141 -2.84 0.88 -4.96
N ASP A 142 -1.98 1.34 -5.88
CA ASP A 142 -1.97 2.73 -6.34
C ASP A 142 -3.25 3.10 -7.11
N TYR A 143 -3.87 2.15 -7.82
CA TYR A 143 -5.17 2.31 -8.48
C TYR A 143 -6.32 2.38 -7.48
N ASP A 144 -6.36 1.49 -6.48
CA ASP A 144 -7.42 1.42 -5.48
C ASP A 144 -7.50 2.68 -4.61
N ILE A 145 -6.36 3.28 -4.28
CA ILE A 145 -6.28 4.60 -3.66
C ILE A 145 -6.92 5.66 -4.58
N GLY A 146 -6.68 5.58 -5.90
CA GLY A 146 -7.21 6.50 -6.90
C GLY A 146 -8.72 6.36 -7.15
N SER A 147 -9.20 5.13 -7.32
CA SER A 147 -10.63 4.80 -7.50
C SER A 147 -11.43 5.14 -6.24
N THR A 148 -10.91 4.80 -5.05
CA THR A 148 -11.52 5.19 -3.76
C THR A 148 -11.65 6.71 -3.63
N ILE A 149 -10.64 7.49 -4.06
CA ILE A 149 -10.75 8.95 -4.07
C ILE A 149 -11.80 9.44 -5.08
N LYS A 150 -11.81 8.88 -6.30
CA LYS A 150 -12.76 9.23 -7.37
C LYS A 150 -14.21 8.94 -7.00
N ASP A 151 -14.49 7.76 -6.45
CA ASP A 151 -15.84 7.18 -6.38
C ASP A 151 -16.40 7.13 -4.95
N LYS A 152 -15.59 6.92 -3.91
CA LYS A 152 -16.05 7.04 -2.51
C LYS A 152 -15.85 8.44 -1.93
N ILE A 153 -14.66 9.04 -2.06
CA ILE A 153 -14.35 10.29 -1.35
C ILE A 153 -14.97 11.52 -1.99
N ILE A 154 -14.83 11.73 -3.29
CA ILE A 154 -15.30 12.95 -3.96
C ILE A 154 -16.83 13.11 -3.87
N PRO A 155 -17.66 12.09 -4.15
CA PRO A 155 -19.11 12.23 -4.06
C PRO A 155 -19.63 12.46 -2.64
N HIS A 156 -19.00 11.83 -1.63
CA HIS A 156 -19.43 11.86 -0.22
C HIS A 156 -18.49 12.66 0.68
N ALA A 157 -17.79 13.67 0.13
CA ALA A 157 -16.69 14.37 0.80
C ALA A 157 -17.08 15.02 2.15
N VAL A 158 -18.34 15.44 2.29
CA VAL A 158 -18.89 15.98 3.55
C VAL A 158 -19.09 14.85 4.57
N SER A 159 -19.73 13.74 4.18
CA SER A 159 -19.99 12.58 5.05
C SER A 159 -18.70 11.91 5.52
N TRP A 160 -17.66 11.87 4.70
CA TRP A 160 -16.31 11.45 5.12
C TRP A 160 -15.63 12.48 6.02
N PHE A 161 -15.99 13.76 5.99
CA PHE A 161 -15.42 14.78 6.88
C PHE A 161 -16.12 14.81 8.26
N THR A 162 -17.42 14.60 8.30
CA THR A 162 -18.23 14.49 9.54
C THR A 162 -18.05 13.14 10.24
N GLY A 163 -17.74 12.08 9.49
CA GLY A 163 -17.72 10.70 10.01
C GLY A 163 -19.06 9.98 9.88
N GLU A 164 -20.03 10.57 9.17
CA GLU A 164 -21.33 9.96 8.87
C GLU A 164 -21.21 8.83 7.86
N ALA A 165 -20.22 8.88 6.94
CA ALA A 165 -19.99 7.81 5.96
C ALA A 165 -19.65 6.45 6.62
N LEU A 166 -18.94 6.48 7.76
CA LEU A 166 -18.62 5.28 8.55
C LEU A 166 -19.84 4.65 9.24
N GLN A 167 -20.94 5.39 9.38
CA GLN A 167 -22.20 4.87 9.94
C GLN A 167 -23.15 4.36 8.85
N GLY A 168 -22.96 4.77 7.59
CA GLY A 168 -23.72 4.24 6.46
C GLY A 168 -23.32 2.81 6.12
N GLU A 169 -22.02 2.53 6.07
CA GLU A 169 -21.49 1.18 5.79
C GLU A 169 -21.76 0.16 6.93
N GLU A 170 -22.28 0.60 8.10
CA GLU A 170 -22.76 -0.26 9.21
C GLU A 170 -24.28 -0.53 9.15
N PHE A 171 -25.04 0.19 8.30
CA PHE A 171 -26.51 0.11 8.21
C PHE A 171 -27.03 -0.57 6.93
N GLU A 172 -26.15 -0.94 5.99
CA GLU A 172 -26.52 -1.58 4.71
C GLU A 172 -26.66 -3.13 4.80
N GLU A 173 -26.72 -3.70 6.01
CA GLU A 173 -27.11 -5.09 6.29
C GLU A 173 -28.50 -5.19 7.00
N GLY A 174 -29.39 -4.19 6.84
CA GLY A 174 -30.50 -4.00 7.78
C GLY A 174 -31.90 -3.56 7.31
N GLU A 175 -32.18 -3.35 6.01
CA GLU A 175 -33.53 -2.94 5.52
C GLU A 175 -34.08 -3.79 4.35
N ASP A 176 -33.68 -5.06 4.26
CA ASP A 176 -34.20 -6.05 3.30
C ASP A 176 -35.35 -6.93 3.88
N GLU A 177 -36.03 -6.46 4.94
CA GLU A 177 -37.24 -7.07 5.53
C GLU A 177 -38.49 -6.85 4.64
N ALA A 178 -38.40 -7.30 3.39
CA ALA A 178 -39.51 -7.40 2.46
C ALA A 178 -40.34 -8.67 2.77
N VAL A 179 -41.19 -8.57 3.79
CA VAL A 179 -42.21 -9.59 4.11
C VAL A 179 -43.24 -9.71 2.97
N GLU A 180 -43.01 -10.63 2.04
CA GLU A 180 -44.08 -11.16 1.17
C GLU A 180 -44.89 -12.19 1.95
N ASP A 181 -45.92 -11.67 2.61
CA ASP A 181 -47.02 -12.39 3.24
C ASP A 181 -48.05 -12.77 2.16
N ASP A 182 -47.96 -13.98 1.62
CA ASP A 182 -48.95 -14.58 0.71
C ASP A 182 -49.21 -16.04 1.14
N GLU A 183 -50.10 -16.19 2.13
CA GLU A 183 -50.61 -17.49 2.59
C GLU A 183 -51.55 -18.10 1.52
N ASP A 184 -51.17 -19.22 0.91
CA ASP A 184 -52.11 -20.15 0.25
C ASP A 184 -51.63 -21.60 0.44
N GLU A 185 -52.26 -22.31 1.38
CA GLU A 185 -52.11 -23.77 1.58
C GLU A 185 -53.02 -24.53 0.59
N GLU A 186 -52.54 -25.61 -0.05
CA GLU A 186 -53.29 -26.88 -0.18
C GLU A 186 -52.39 -27.99 -0.77
N ASP A 187 -51.74 -28.72 0.14
CA ASP A 187 -51.77 -30.18 0.31
C ASP A 187 -52.27 -31.07 -0.87
N ASP A 188 -51.45 -32.04 -1.30
CA ASP A 188 -51.90 -33.43 -1.56
C ASP A 188 -50.69 -34.40 -1.56
N ASP A 189 -50.90 -35.62 -1.07
CA ASP A 189 -49.87 -36.66 -0.89
C ASP A 189 -49.61 -37.51 -2.16
N GLU A 190 -48.50 -38.26 -2.20
CA GLU A 190 -48.56 -39.75 -2.30
C GLU A 190 -47.16 -40.39 -2.06
N GLU A 191 -47.16 -41.58 -1.45
CA GLU A 191 -45.98 -42.35 -0.99
C GLU A 191 -45.56 -43.46 -1.98
N ASP A 192 -44.25 -43.78 -2.05
CA ASP A 192 -43.62 -45.06 -2.49
C ASP A 192 -42.10 -44.85 -2.27
N ASP A 193 -41.39 -45.29 -1.22
CA ASP A 193 -41.37 -46.54 -0.41
C ASP A 193 -40.49 -47.67 -1.00
N GLU A 194 -39.92 -48.51 -0.12
CA GLU A 194 -39.03 -49.68 -0.35
C GLU A 194 -37.64 -49.46 -1.06
N ASP A 195 -36.53 -50.12 -0.70
CA ASP A 195 -36.03 -50.70 0.57
C ASP A 195 -34.52 -51.10 0.44
N ASP A 196 -33.99 -51.85 1.41
CA ASP A 196 -32.85 -52.82 1.35
C ASP A 196 -31.38 -52.30 1.38
N ASP A 197 -30.91 -52.06 2.61
CA ASP A 197 -29.93 -52.90 3.36
C ASP A 197 -28.40 -53.03 3.07
N ASP A 198 -27.73 -53.39 4.18
CA ASP A 198 -26.49 -54.17 4.41
C ASP A 198 -25.11 -53.58 4.01
N GLU A 199 -24.18 -53.29 4.94
CA GLU A 199 -23.39 -54.12 5.92
C GLU A 199 -21.90 -54.12 5.44
N GLU A 200 -20.83 -54.15 6.25
CA GLU A 200 -20.63 -54.17 7.72
C GLU A 200 -19.20 -53.65 8.10
N GLU A 201 -18.89 -53.59 9.41
CA GLU A 201 -17.62 -53.90 10.16
C GLU A 201 -16.23 -53.96 9.43
N ASP A 202 -15.07 -53.67 10.03
CA ASP A 202 -14.64 -53.01 11.31
C ASP A 202 -13.08 -52.81 11.27
N ASP A 203 -12.45 -52.49 12.42
CA ASP A 203 -11.05 -52.78 12.84
C ASP A 203 -9.87 -52.03 12.14
N ASP A 204 -8.78 -51.63 12.81
CA ASP A 204 -8.49 -51.48 14.26
C ASP A 204 -7.24 -50.57 14.49
N GLU A 205 -6.92 -50.29 15.76
CA GLU A 205 -5.61 -50.00 16.41
C GLU A 205 -4.41 -49.52 15.55
N SER A 206 -3.62 -48.52 15.98
CA SER A 206 -2.98 -48.54 17.31
C SER A 206 -2.27 -47.22 17.70
N GLU A 207 -2.50 -46.83 18.97
CA GLU A 207 -1.52 -46.41 20.00
C GLU A 207 -0.39 -45.38 19.76
N GLU A 208 -0.35 -44.42 20.70
CA GLU A 208 0.81 -43.93 21.50
C GLU A 208 2.25 -43.91 20.92
N HIS A 209 3.11 -42.89 21.16
CA HIS A 209 3.44 -42.38 22.50
C HIS A 209 4.33 -41.10 22.50
N LYS A 210 4.28 -40.35 23.62
CA LYS A 210 5.29 -39.48 24.27
C LYS A 210 6.65 -39.20 23.57
N GLY A 211 7.12 -37.93 23.54
CA GLY A 211 8.47 -37.61 23.00
C GLY A 211 9.24 -36.35 23.48
N SER A 212 8.86 -35.70 24.59
CA SER A 212 9.40 -34.40 25.07
C SER A 212 10.92 -34.10 24.96
N LYS A 213 11.24 -32.81 24.69
CA LYS A 213 12.43 -31.99 25.09
C LYS A 213 13.54 -31.68 24.06
N LYS A 214 13.81 -30.37 23.96
CA LYS A 214 15.06 -29.73 23.50
C LYS A 214 16.25 -30.15 24.39
N PRO A 215 17.48 -30.02 23.91
CA PRO A 215 18.37 -29.08 24.62
C PRO A 215 19.07 -28.09 23.68
N ALA A 216 19.24 -26.85 24.15
CA ALA A 216 20.16 -25.89 23.55
C ALA A 216 21.54 -26.04 24.19
N PHE A 217 22.61 -26.01 23.39
CA PHE A 217 23.96 -25.78 23.91
C PHE A 217 24.74 -24.74 23.09
N LYS A 218 25.65 -24.03 23.75
CA LYS A 218 26.36 -22.85 23.20
C LYS A 218 27.82 -23.18 22.91
N SER A 219 28.31 -22.86 21.71
CA SER A 219 29.77 -22.85 21.44
C SER A 219 30.19 -21.95 20.27
N LYS A 220 30.36 -20.65 20.56
CA LYS A 220 31.53 -19.88 20.06
C LYS A 220 32.60 -19.94 21.18
N PRO A 221 33.90 -19.62 20.97
CA PRO A 221 34.50 -18.93 19.81
C PRO A 221 35.88 -19.44 19.32
N LYS A 222 36.32 -19.01 18.13
CA LYS A 222 37.52 -18.13 17.90
C LYS A 222 38.01 -18.15 16.44
N LYS A 223 38.59 -17.02 16.01
CA LYS A 223 39.49 -16.91 14.85
C LYS A 223 40.93 -17.27 15.27
N PRO A 224 41.82 -17.51 14.29
CA PRO A 224 43.09 -16.74 14.27
C PRO A 224 43.22 -15.88 13.00
N SER A 225 44.32 -15.12 12.90
CA SER A 225 44.50 -14.01 11.93
C SER A 225 45.96 -13.80 11.53
N VAL A 226 46.19 -13.42 10.27
CA VAL A 226 47.45 -12.91 9.68
C VAL A 226 46.98 -11.89 8.59
N GLN A 227 47.37 -10.61 8.49
CA GLN A 227 48.68 -9.91 8.42
C GLN A 227 49.53 -10.31 7.20
N ALA A 228 50.20 -9.42 6.44
CA ALA A 228 50.25 -7.94 6.38
C ALA A 228 49.46 -7.42 5.13
N LYS A 229 49.76 -6.40 4.29
CA LYS A 229 50.79 -5.32 4.12
C LYS A 229 50.10 -4.22 3.24
N GLY A 230 50.35 -2.91 3.24
CA GLY A 230 51.26 -2.03 4.00
C GLY A 230 52.25 -1.25 3.12
N GLU A 231 51.87 -0.09 2.55
CA GLU A 231 52.82 0.88 1.96
C GLU A 231 52.22 2.29 1.72
N GLN A 232 53.00 3.35 1.98
CA GLN A 232 52.79 4.79 1.73
C GLN A 232 54.07 5.54 2.18
N PRO A 233 54.35 6.81 1.79
CA PRO A 233 53.79 7.65 0.71
C PRO A 233 54.90 8.05 -0.31
N PRO A 234 54.84 9.21 -1.00
CA PRO A 234 55.45 10.42 -0.42
C PRO A 234 54.66 11.74 -0.62
N GLU A 235 55.14 12.82 -0.02
CA GLU A 235 54.59 14.19 -0.12
C GLU A 235 54.87 14.90 -1.46
N CYS A 236 54.09 15.94 -1.76
CA CYS A 236 54.59 17.11 -2.48
C CYS A 236 53.89 18.39 -1.97
N LYS A 237 54.52 19.58 -2.14
CA LYS A 237 54.12 20.83 -1.48
C LYS A 237 53.73 21.95 -2.46
N GLN A 238 52.84 22.82 -1.95
CA GLN A 238 52.75 24.28 -2.18
C GLN A 238 53.10 24.84 -3.57
N GLN A 239 52.13 25.55 -4.15
CA GLN A 239 52.16 27.02 -4.10
C GLN A 239 50.76 27.56 -3.80
#